data_AF-A0A963SPQ8-F1
#
_entry.id   AF-A0A963SPQ8-F1
#
_cell.length_a   1.000
_cell.length_b   1.000
_cell.length_c   1.000
_cell.angle_alpha   90.00
_cell.angle_beta   90.00
_cell.angle_gamma   90.00
#
_symmetry.space_group_name_H-M   'P 1'
#
loop_
_entity.id
_entity.type
_entity.pdbx_description
1 polymer ?
#
loop_
_entity_poly.entity_id
_entity_poly.type
_entity_poly.pdbx_seq_one_letter_code
_entity_poly.pdbx_strand_id
1 'polypeptide(L)'
;MSEPVLEYNEAQGDLVEVVEHPEAGHGGEHAVPSAFGIGPTAWVSLAMLVLLAIAFFGAKVHKTIAGGLDSKIAAIKQQLDEAKALRAEAEALRDEYAAKIANAEKDAEAMIEHAKSEAGHIVEKAEADSKAMIERRKKMAEEKIAAAERNAVDEVRAVAVNAATLAARGLIADKHDAEADRKLADELIAGL
;
A
#
# COMPACT_ATOMS: atom_id res chain seq x y z
N MET A 1 49.99 -2.23 -107.57
CA MET A 1 50.32 -3.53 -106.94
C MET A 1 50.81 -3.20 -105.55
N SER A 2 49.99 -3.55 -104.56
CA SER A 2 50.22 -3.34 -103.14
C SER A 2 51.45 -4.11 -102.68
N GLU A 3 52.27 -3.50 -101.82
CA GLU A 3 53.06 -4.27 -100.86
C GLU A 3 52.93 -3.61 -99.47
N PRO A 4 52.38 -4.32 -98.47
CA PRO A 4 52.29 -3.85 -97.11
C PRO A 4 53.64 -4.00 -96.38
N VAL A 5 54.03 -2.98 -95.61
CA VAL A 5 55.20 -3.03 -94.73
C VAL A 5 54.76 -3.66 -93.40
N LEU A 6 55.26 -4.86 -93.12
CA LEU A 6 55.02 -5.59 -91.88
C LEU A 6 56.17 -5.31 -90.90
N GLU A 7 55.85 -4.75 -89.74
CA GLU A 7 56.80 -4.61 -88.62
C GLU A 7 56.44 -5.61 -87.51
N TYR A 8 57.45 -6.34 -87.03
CA TYR A 8 57.34 -7.52 -86.19
C TYR A 8 57.43 -7.14 -84.70
N ASN A 9 56.44 -7.52 -83.88
CA ASN A 9 56.44 -7.29 -82.43
C ASN A 9 56.61 -8.64 -81.68
N GLU A 10 57.74 -8.80 -80.97
CA GLU A 10 58.24 -10.07 -80.44
C GLU A 10 57.52 -10.61 -79.17
N ALA A 11 56.52 -9.93 -78.61
CA ALA A 11 56.01 -10.27 -77.28
C ALA A 11 54.73 -11.14 -77.25
N GLN A 12 54.02 -11.30 -78.36
CA GLN A 12 52.73 -11.99 -78.35
C GLN A 12 52.45 -12.57 -79.75
N GLY A 13 52.81 -13.84 -79.95
CA GLY A 13 52.71 -14.55 -81.23
C GLY A 13 51.28 -14.84 -81.68
N ASP A 14 50.51 -13.79 -81.95
CA ASP A 14 49.23 -13.84 -82.67
C ASP A 14 49.07 -12.58 -83.54
N LEU A 15 48.46 -12.73 -84.71
CA LEU A 15 48.31 -11.66 -85.70
C LEU A 15 47.17 -10.71 -85.28
N VAL A 16 47.50 -9.65 -84.54
CA VAL A 16 46.53 -8.64 -84.13
C VAL A 16 46.30 -7.63 -85.25
N GLU A 17 45.07 -7.58 -85.76
CA GLU A 17 44.57 -6.54 -86.65
C GLU A 17 44.45 -5.22 -85.86
N VAL A 18 45.49 -4.39 -85.92
CA VAL A 18 45.43 -3.01 -85.41
C VAL A 18 44.65 -2.18 -86.41
N VAL A 19 43.32 -2.18 -86.27
CA VAL A 19 42.45 -1.22 -86.95
C VAL A 19 42.65 0.13 -86.27
N GLU A 20 43.58 0.91 -86.80
CA GLU A 20 43.61 2.36 -86.62
C GLU A 20 42.28 2.92 -87.14
N HIS A 21 41.33 3.16 -86.24
CA HIS A 21 40.19 3.99 -86.55
C HIS A 21 40.69 5.42 -86.73
N PRO A 22 40.56 6.02 -87.93
CA PRO A 22 40.98 7.39 -88.14
C PRO A 22 40.19 8.29 -87.20
N GLU A 23 40.94 9.13 -86.47
CA GLU A 23 40.48 10.35 -85.81
C GLU A 23 39.72 11.20 -86.84
N ALA A 24 38.42 10.92 -86.96
CA ALA A 24 37.49 11.75 -87.70
C ALA A 24 37.24 13.00 -86.86
N GLY A 25 38.09 14.01 -87.08
CA GLY A 25 37.76 15.40 -86.80
C GLY A 25 36.49 15.77 -87.57
N HIS A 26 35.33 15.49 -86.98
CA HIS A 26 34.07 16.08 -87.38
C HIS A 26 33.90 17.41 -86.64
N GLY A 27 34.67 18.38 -87.11
CA GLY A 27 34.23 19.77 -87.14
C GLY A 27 33.05 19.88 -88.10
N GLY A 28 31.89 19.42 -87.65
CA GLY A 28 30.60 19.71 -88.24
C GLY A 28 29.81 20.40 -87.14
N GLU A 29 29.37 21.62 -87.39
CA GLU A 29 28.52 22.38 -86.48
C GLU A 29 27.44 21.46 -85.92
N HIS A 30 27.51 21.14 -84.63
CA HIS A 30 26.38 20.55 -83.93
C HIS A 30 25.27 21.60 -84.03
N ALA A 31 24.38 21.42 -85.02
CA ALA A 31 23.15 22.18 -85.11
C ALA A 31 22.37 21.83 -83.84
N VAL A 32 22.63 22.58 -82.78
CA VAL A 32 21.87 22.52 -81.54
C VAL A 32 20.41 22.72 -81.96
N PRO A 33 19.52 21.73 -81.79
CA PRO A 33 18.15 21.87 -82.25
C PRO A 33 17.51 23.00 -81.44
N SER A 34 17.45 24.19 -82.02
CA SER A 34 16.92 25.37 -81.39
C SER A 34 15.44 25.50 -81.75
N ALA A 35 14.57 25.28 -80.78
CA ALA A 35 13.16 25.63 -80.93
C ALA A 35 13.03 27.15 -80.69
N PHE A 36 12.36 27.88 -81.59
CA PHE A 36 12.10 29.33 -81.45
C PHE A 36 13.35 30.21 -81.23
N GLY A 37 14.53 29.82 -81.76
CA GLY A 37 15.76 30.60 -81.63
C GLY A 37 16.45 30.49 -80.25
N ILE A 38 15.99 29.58 -79.40
CA ILE A 38 16.53 29.32 -78.07
C ILE A 38 17.25 27.96 -78.07
N GLY A 39 18.46 27.90 -77.53
CA GLY A 39 19.22 26.65 -77.44
C GLY A 39 18.58 25.62 -76.50
N PRO A 40 18.84 24.31 -76.68
CA PRO A 40 18.24 23.24 -75.86
C PRO A 40 18.40 23.43 -74.35
N THR A 41 19.58 23.87 -73.90
CA THR A 41 19.88 24.11 -72.48
C THR A 41 19.03 25.25 -71.91
N ALA A 42 18.76 26.30 -72.68
CA ALA A 42 17.92 27.41 -72.27
C ALA A 42 16.43 27.01 -72.23
N TRP A 43 15.97 26.15 -73.14
CA TRP A 43 14.62 25.60 -73.09
C TRP A 43 14.40 24.68 -71.86
N VAL A 44 15.37 23.81 -71.56
CA VAL A 44 15.35 22.97 -70.34
C VAL A 44 15.40 23.82 -69.08
N SER A 45 16.24 24.87 -69.06
CA SER A 45 16.32 25.80 -67.92
C SER A 45 15.01 26.55 -67.71
N LEU A 46 14.34 26.97 -68.80
CA LEU A 46 13.02 27.61 -68.74
C LEU A 46 11.95 26.65 -68.21
N ALA A 47 11.92 25.40 -68.70
CA ALA A 47 11.02 24.37 -68.20
C ALA A 47 11.25 24.08 -66.70
N MET A 48 12.51 24.03 -66.24
CA MET A 48 12.83 23.89 -64.83
C MET A 48 12.40 25.10 -64.00
N LEU A 49 12.55 26.31 -64.53
CA LEU A 49 12.14 27.54 -63.83
C LEU A 49 10.61 27.59 -63.69
N VAL A 50 9.87 27.19 -64.71
CA VAL A 50 8.40 27.06 -64.66
C VAL A 50 7.99 25.95 -63.67
N LEU A 51 8.66 24.80 -63.65
CA LEU A 51 8.41 23.74 -62.67
C LEU A 51 8.64 24.23 -61.23
N LEU A 52 9.74 24.94 -60.97
CA LEU A 52 10.03 25.53 -59.67
C LEU A 52 9.00 26.60 -59.31
N ALA A 53 8.60 27.47 -60.24
CA ALA A 53 7.56 28.46 -60.00
C ALA A 53 6.23 27.78 -59.61
N ILE A 54 5.84 26.70 -60.30
CA ILE A 54 4.64 25.93 -59.94
C ILE A 54 4.82 25.22 -58.60
N ALA A 55 5.99 24.64 -58.31
CA ALA A 55 6.25 23.94 -57.05
C ALA A 55 6.25 24.89 -55.84
N PHE A 56 6.79 26.10 -55.98
CA PHE A 56 6.84 27.10 -54.93
C PHE A 56 5.53 27.89 -54.80
N PHE A 57 4.98 28.44 -55.89
CA PHE A 57 3.77 29.27 -55.84
C PHE A 57 2.46 28.47 -55.89
N GLY A 58 2.39 27.45 -56.74
CA GLY A 58 1.21 26.61 -56.94
C GLY A 58 1.06 25.54 -55.85
N ALA A 59 1.98 24.60 -55.81
CA ALA A 59 1.94 23.44 -54.91
C ALA A 59 2.47 23.71 -53.49
N LYS A 60 3.03 24.91 -53.23
CA LYS A 60 3.57 25.35 -51.92
C LYS A 60 4.40 24.28 -51.22
N VAL A 61 5.26 23.58 -51.96
CA VAL A 61 6.05 22.44 -51.45
C VAL A 61 6.86 22.81 -50.20
N HIS A 62 7.39 24.05 -50.16
CA HIS A 62 8.11 24.60 -49.00
C HIS A 62 7.25 24.61 -47.72
N LYS A 63 5.96 24.93 -47.81
CA LYS A 63 5.04 24.97 -46.66
C LYS A 63 4.70 23.57 -46.16
N THR A 64 4.54 22.59 -47.06
CA THR A 64 4.26 21.20 -46.68
C THR A 64 5.43 20.55 -45.96
N ILE A 65 6.67 20.78 -46.41
CA ILE A 65 7.88 20.28 -45.75
C ILE A 65 8.05 20.95 -44.38
N ALA A 66 7.90 22.28 -44.30
CA ALA A 66 7.96 23.01 -43.03
C ALA A 66 6.88 22.52 -42.05
N GLY A 67 5.63 22.37 -42.50
CA GLY A 67 4.53 21.88 -41.67
C GLY A 67 4.73 20.44 -41.18
N GLY A 68 5.34 19.57 -41.98
CA GLY A 68 5.70 18.22 -41.55
C GLY A 68 6.79 18.19 -40.46
N LEU A 69 7.80 19.06 -40.59
CA LEU A 69 8.83 19.23 -39.56
C LEU A 69 8.23 19.83 -38.28
N ASP A 70 7.40 20.87 -38.40
CA ASP A 70 6.70 21.48 -37.25
C ASP A 70 5.80 20.48 -36.54
N SER A 71 5.08 19.63 -37.28
CA SER A 71 4.26 18.56 -36.70
C SER A 71 5.10 17.54 -35.94
N LYS A 72 6.27 17.14 -36.47
CA LYS A 72 7.19 16.24 -35.75
C LYS A 72 7.74 16.90 -34.49
N ILE A 73 8.12 18.18 -34.56
CA ILE A 73 8.59 18.94 -33.40
C ILE A 73 7.50 19.01 -32.34
N ALA A 74 6.25 19.30 -32.74
CA ALA A 74 5.11 19.33 -31.83
C ALA A 74 4.87 17.97 -31.16
N ALA A 75 4.90 16.88 -31.93
CA ALA A 75 4.74 15.52 -31.40
C ALA A 75 5.85 15.14 -30.42
N ILE A 76 7.12 15.46 -30.74
CA ILE A 76 8.26 15.20 -29.85
C ILE A 76 8.16 16.02 -28.57
N LYS A 77 7.76 17.31 -28.67
CA LYS A 77 7.53 18.15 -27.50
C LYS A 77 6.45 17.55 -26.61
N GLN A 78 5.32 17.17 -27.20
CA GLN A 78 4.23 16.53 -26.46
C GLN A 78 4.68 15.25 -25.75
N GLN A 79 5.39 14.35 -26.44
CA GLN A 79 5.92 13.13 -25.85
C GLN A 79 6.92 13.42 -24.72
N LEU A 80 7.77 14.45 -24.88
CA LEU A 80 8.72 14.83 -23.85
C LEU A 80 8.02 15.43 -22.62
N ASP A 81 6.97 16.21 -22.83
CA ASP A 81 6.17 16.80 -21.75
C ASP A 81 5.37 15.72 -21.01
N GLU A 82 4.77 14.77 -21.72
CA GLU A 82 4.12 13.59 -21.14
C GLU A 82 5.12 12.73 -20.35
N ALA A 83 6.32 12.49 -20.89
CA ALA A 83 7.36 11.74 -20.19
C ALA A 83 7.85 12.45 -18.92
N LYS A 84 7.97 13.79 -18.96
CA LYS A 84 8.30 14.60 -17.77
C LYS A 84 7.18 14.55 -16.73
N ALA A 85 5.92 14.66 -17.15
CA ALA A 85 4.76 14.56 -16.27
C ALA A 85 4.72 13.18 -15.61
N LEU A 86 4.85 12.10 -16.39
CA LEU A 86 4.87 10.73 -15.87
C LEU A 86 6.02 10.49 -14.91
N ARG A 87 7.20 11.08 -15.17
CA ARG A 87 8.33 11.01 -14.26
C ARG A 87 8.05 11.76 -12.95
N ALA A 88 7.48 12.96 -13.02
CA ALA A 88 7.11 13.73 -11.83
C ALA A 88 6.05 12.99 -10.99
N GLU A 89 5.06 12.38 -11.64
CA GLU A 89 4.05 11.53 -10.97
C GLU A 89 4.68 10.29 -10.31
N ALA A 90 5.62 9.63 -11.00
CA ALA A 90 6.31 8.48 -10.44
C ALA A 90 7.22 8.84 -9.25
N GLU A 91 7.91 9.98 -9.31
CA GLU A 91 8.71 10.52 -8.21
C GLU A 91 7.82 10.90 -7.02
N ALA A 92 6.72 11.61 -7.25
CA ALA A 92 5.74 11.94 -6.21
C ALA A 92 5.14 10.69 -5.55
N LEU A 93 4.78 9.68 -6.36
CA LEU A 93 4.24 8.41 -5.86
C LEU A 93 5.29 7.66 -5.04
N ARG A 94 6.56 7.64 -5.47
CA ARG A 94 7.67 7.04 -4.73
C ARG A 94 7.84 7.69 -3.36
N ASP A 95 7.82 9.02 -3.30
CA ASP A 95 7.94 9.77 -2.05
C ASP A 95 6.76 9.52 -1.12
N GLU A 96 5.54 9.46 -1.66
CA GLU A 96 4.33 9.13 -0.90
C GLU A 96 4.42 7.73 -0.29
N TYR A 97 4.84 6.72 -1.06
CA TYR A 97 5.02 5.36 -0.54
C TYR A 97 6.16 5.27 0.47
N ALA A 98 7.27 5.98 0.25
CA ALA A 98 8.37 6.02 1.22
C ALA A 98 7.91 6.63 2.56
N ALA A 99 7.15 7.73 2.50
CA ALA A 99 6.55 8.35 3.68
C ALA A 99 5.53 7.43 4.36
N LYS A 100 4.68 6.75 3.59
CA LYS A 100 3.72 5.77 4.11
C LYS A 100 4.40 4.60 4.82
N ILE A 101 5.50 4.07 4.26
CA ILE A 101 6.26 2.99 4.90
C ILE A 101 6.88 3.47 6.21
N ALA A 102 7.53 4.64 6.21
CA ALA A 102 8.13 5.20 7.41
C ALA A 102 7.10 5.51 8.51
N ASN A 103 5.89 5.94 8.14
CA ASN A 103 4.80 6.14 9.08
C ASN A 103 4.20 4.82 9.57
N ALA A 104 4.06 3.81 8.70
CA ALA A 104 3.53 2.51 9.09
C ALA A 104 4.42 1.80 10.12
N GLU A 105 5.74 1.93 10.02
CA GLU A 105 6.67 1.41 11.03
C GLU A 105 6.46 2.11 12.39
N LYS A 106 6.36 3.44 12.40
CA LYS A 106 6.06 4.21 13.63
C LYS A 106 4.70 3.87 14.22
N ASP A 107 3.68 3.74 13.38
CA ASP A 107 2.33 3.38 13.81
C ASP A 107 2.31 1.96 14.40
N ALA A 108 3.07 1.03 13.83
CA ALA A 108 3.22 -0.32 14.37
C ALA A 108 3.94 -0.32 15.73
N GLU A 109 5.03 0.45 15.87
CA GLU A 109 5.73 0.62 17.14
C GLU A 109 4.81 1.23 18.21
N ALA A 110 4.08 2.31 17.87
CA ALA A 110 3.12 2.95 18.75
C ALA A 110 1.97 2.00 19.13
N MET A 111 1.49 1.17 18.20
CA MET A 111 0.48 0.15 18.47
C MET A 111 0.98 -0.91 19.45
N ILE A 112 2.24 -1.35 19.31
CA ILE A 112 2.85 -2.31 20.23
C ILE A 112 3.05 -1.70 21.62
N GLU A 113 3.52 -0.45 21.70
CA GLU A 113 3.67 0.27 22.96
C GLU A 113 2.34 0.43 23.68
N HIS A 114 1.32 0.91 22.97
CA HIS A 114 -0.04 1.04 23.49
C HIS A 114 -0.60 -0.31 23.96
N ALA A 115 -0.43 -1.38 23.19
CA ALA A 115 -0.87 -2.72 23.57
C ALA A 115 -0.17 -3.22 24.84
N LYS A 116 1.13 -2.94 25.02
CA LYS A 116 1.87 -3.28 26.24
C LYS A 116 1.38 -2.49 27.44
N SER A 117 1.14 -1.19 27.28
CA SER A 117 0.59 -0.34 28.34
C SER A 117 -0.79 -0.82 28.79
N GLU A 118 -1.69 -1.09 27.83
CA GLU A 118 -3.03 -1.61 28.11
C GLU A 118 -2.98 -2.99 28.76
N ALA A 119 -2.11 -3.88 28.29
CA ALA A 119 -1.91 -5.18 28.93
C ALA A 119 -1.44 -5.04 30.39
N GLY A 120 -0.52 -4.10 30.66
CA GLY A 120 -0.08 -3.76 32.02
C GLY A 120 -1.25 -3.30 32.90
N HIS A 121 -2.05 -2.34 32.42
CA HIS A 121 -3.21 -1.85 33.15
C HIS A 121 -4.27 -2.93 33.40
N ILE A 122 -4.50 -3.83 32.44
CA ILE A 122 -5.41 -4.96 32.62
C ILE A 122 -4.91 -5.89 33.72
N VAL A 123 -3.62 -6.20 33.75
CA VAL A 123 -3.01 -7.05 34.78
C VAL A 123 -3.11 -6.39 36.16
N GLU A 124 -2.72 -5.12 36.28
CA GLU A 124 -2.81 -4.37 37.54
C GLU A 124 -4.25 -4.32 38.06
N LYS A 125 -5.22 -4.06 37.17
CA LYS A 125 -6.64 -4.05 37.51
C LYS A 125 -7.13 -5.44 37.92
N ALA A 126 -6.74 -6.49 37.19
CA ALA A 126 -7.11 -7.86 37.52
C ALA A 126 -6.55 -8.29 38.89
N GLU A 127 -5.32 -7.88 39.22
CA GLU A 127 -4.73 -8.12 40.54
C GLU A 127 -5.47 -7.38 41.65
N ALA A 128 -5.79 -6.11 41.44
CA ALA A 128 -6.56 -5.30 42.39
C ALA A 128 -7.96 -5.89 42.63
N ASP A 129 -8.67 -6.25 41.56
CA ASP A 129 -10.00 -6.86 41.62
C ASP A 129 -9.96 -8.23 42.29
N SER A 130 -8.92 -9.03 42.03
CA SER A 130 -8.73 -10.32 42.69
C SER A 130 -8.48 -10.18 44.19
N LYS A 131 -7.61 -9.25 44.60
CA LYS A 131 -7.38 -8.92 46.02
C LYS A 131 -8.67 -8.47 46.69
N ALA A 132 -9.42 -7.56 46.07
CA ALA A 132 -10.70 -7.10 46.58
C ALA A 132 -11.74 -8.23 46.69
N MET A 133 -11.78 -9.16 45.72
CA MET A 133 -12.67 -10.33 45.78
C MET A 133 -12.28 -11.26 46.93
N ILE A 134 -10.99 -11.51 47.15
CA ILE A 134 -10.49 -12.36 48.24
C ILE A 134 -10.87 -11.74 49.58
N GLU A 135 -10.60 -10.46 49.80
CA GLU A 135 -10.96 -9.75 51.03
C GLU A 135 -12.47 -9.79 51.29
N ARG A 136 -13.29 -9.57 50.26
CA ARG A 136 -14.76 -9.69 50.39
C ARG A 136 -15.18 -11.11 50.78
N ARG A 137 -14.58 -12.14 50.17
CA ARG A 137 -14.88 -13.55 50.50
C ARG A 137 -14.45 -13.90 51.91
N LYS A 138 -13.29 -13.42 52.35
CA LYS A 138 -12.79 -13.59 53.71
C LYS A 138 -13.77 -12.96 54.71
N LYS A 139 -14.16 -11.71 54.51
CA LYS A 139 -15.13 -11.02 55.37
C LYS A 139 -16.48 -11.77 55.44
N MET A 140 -17.01 -12.22 54.30
CA MET A 140 -18.25 -13.01 54.30
C MET A 140 -18.11 -14.34 55.05
N ALA A 141 -16.93 -14.99 54.99
CA ALA A 141 -16.68 -16.21 55.75
C ALA A 141 -16.59 -15.93 57.25
N GLU A 142 -15.88 -14.87 57.65
CA GLU A 142 -15.80 -14.41 59.04
C GLU A 142 -17.18 -14.05 59.60
N GLU A 143 -18.01 -13.32 58.85
CA GLU A 143 -19.39 -13.00 59.23
C GLU A 143 -20.25 -14.26 59.39
N LYS A 144 -20.10 -15.26 58.50
CA LYS A 144 -20.81 -16.55 58.61
C LYS A 144 -20.36 -17.35 59.82
N ILE A 145 -19.05 -17.38 60.10
CA ILE A 145 -18.51 -18.06 61.28
C ILE A 145 -19.06 -17.38 62.55
N ALA A 146 -18.98 -16.05 62.64
CA ALA A 146 -19.49 -15.31 63.79
C ALA A 146 -21.00 -15.51 64.00
N ALA A 147 -21.78 -15.59 62.91
CA ALA A 147 -23.21 -15.91 62.99
C ALA A 147 -23.45 -17.35 63.48
N ALA A 148 -22.68 -18.31 62.98
CA ALA A 148 -22.78 -19.72 63.40
C ALA A 148 -22.36 -19.90 64.88
N GLU A 149 -21.32 -19.20 65.33
CA GLU A 149 -20.89 -19.20 66.73
C GLU A 149 -21.98 -18.66 67.66
N ARG A 150 -22.63 -17.55 67.30
CA ARG A 150 -23.76 -17.01 68.07
C ARG A 150 -24.90 -18.02 68.16
N ASN A 151 -25.29 -18.61 67.03
CA ASN A 151 -26.34 -19.62 67.00
C ASN A 151 -25.98 -20.84 67.87
N ALA A 152 -24.73 -21.31 67.82
CA ALA A 152 -24.28 -22.44 68.63
C ALA A 152 -24.31 -22.12 70.14
N VAL A 153 -23.91 -20.90 70.53
CA VAL A 153 -23.99 -20.43 71.92
C VAL A 153 -25.45 -20.38 72.39
N ASP A 154 -26.35 -19.86 71.56
CA ASP A 154 -27.78 -19.80 71.88
C ASP A 154 -28.40 -21.20 71.98
N GLU A 155 -27.99 -22.15 71.13
CA GLU A 155 -28.43 -23.55 71.18
C GLU A 155 -27.96 -24.23 72.48
N VAL A 156 -26.68 -24.08 72.85
CA VAL A 156 -26.15 -24.61 74.12
C VAL A 156 -26.89 -24.01 75.32
N ARG A 157 -27.16 -22.70 75.29
CA ARG A 157 -27.93 -22.03 76.34
C ARG A 157 -29.36 -22.58 76.43
N ALA A 158 -30.02 -22.80 75.29
CA ALA A 158 -31.36 -23.38 75.26
C ALA A 158 -31.39 -24.80 75.84
N VAL A 159 -30.41 -25.64 75.48
CA VAL A 159 -30.25 -26.99 76.05
C VAL A 159 -30.02 -26.94 77.57
N ALA A 160 -29.16 -26.03 78.04
CA ALA A 160 -28.89 -25.86 79.47
C ALA A 160 -30.14 -25.39 80.24
N VAL A 161 -30.90 -24.43 79.71
CA VAL A 161 -32.17 -23.97 80.30
C VAL A 161 -33.20 -25.08 80.35
N ASN A 162 -33.32 -25.88 79.30
CA ASN A 162 -34.22 -27.04 79.26
C ASN A 162 -33.81 -28.10 80.31
N ALA A 163 -32.53 -28.43 80.40
CA ALA A 163 -32.01 -29.37 81.39
C ALA A 163 -32.23 -28.87 82.82
N ALA A 164 -31.97 -27.59 83.09
CA ALA A 164 -32.20 -26.98 84.40
C ALA A 164 -33.69 -26.98 84.76
N THR A 165 -34.59 -26.65 83.82
CA THR A 165 -36.04 -26.69 84.03
C THR A 165 -36.53 -28.11 84.31
N LEU A 166 -36.02 -29.11 83.59
CA LEU A 166 -36.36 -30.52 83.83
C LEU A 166 -35.88 -30.99 85.21
N ALA A 167 -34.65 -30.65 85.61
CA ALA A 167 -34.11 -30.97 86.93
C ALA A 167 -34.90 -30.28 88.05
N ALA A 168 -35.22 -28.99 87.89
CA ALA A 168 -36.05 -28.24 88.83
C ALA A 168 -37.45 -28.86 88.96
N ARG A 169 -38.07 -29.28 87.84
CA ARG A 169 -39.36 -29.99 87.86
C ARG A 169 -39.29 -31.30 88.62
N GLY A 170 -38.22 -32.08 88.44
CA GLY A 170 -37.98 -33.31 89.19
C GLY A 170 -37.83 -33.06 90.70
N LEU A 171 -36.98 -32.08 91.08
CA LEU A 171 -36.80 -31.69 92.48
C LEU A 171 -38.08 -31.18 93.14
N ILE A 172 -38.88 -30.39 92.41
CA ILE A 172 -40.18 -29.93 92.90
C ILE A 172 -41.07 -31.15 93.13
N ALA A 173 -41.22 -32.06 92.16
CA ALA A 173 -42.04 -33.25 92.32
C ALA A 173 -41.62 -34.14 93.51
N ASP A 174 -40.31 -34.28 93.76
CA ASP A 174 -39.77 -35.05 94.89
C ASP A 174 -39.98 -34.37 96.25
N LYS A 175 -40.08 -33.03 96.28
CA LYS A 175 -40.23 -32.21 97.50
C LYS A 175 -41.66 -31.68 97.70
N HIS A 176 -42.58 -31.98 96.80
CA HIS A 176 -43.96 -31.54 96.86
C HIS A 176 -44.76 -32.50 97.74
N ASP A 177 -44.98 -32.10 98.99
CA ASP A 177 -45.85 -32.79 99.94
C ASP A 177 -47.02 -31.89 100.36
N ALA A 178 -47.99 -32.47 101.08
CA ALA A 178 -49.20 -31.77 101.50
C ALA A 178 -48.92 -30.57 102.45
N GLU A 179 -47.75 -30.50 103.08
CA GLU A 179 -47.34 -29.36 103.93
C GLU A 179 -46.85 -28.19 103.07
N ALA A 180 -46.07 -28.47 102.02
CA ALA A 180 -45.64 -27.49 101.03
C ALA A 180 -46.81 -26.85 100.28
N ASP A 181 -47.83 -27.63 99.90
CA ASP A 181 -49.06 -27.14 99.26
C ASP A 181 -49.83 -26.15 100.12
N ARG A 182 -49.95 -26.46 101.42
CA ARG A 182 -50.68 -25.63 102.37
C ARG A 182 -50.00 -24.27 102.57
N LYS A 183 -48.66 -24.26 102.66
CA LYS A 183 -47.88 -23.02 102.73
C LYS A 183 -48.04 -22.15 101.49
N LEU A 184 -48.01 -22.74 100.28
CA LEU A 184 -48.21 -21.99 99.03
C LEU A 184 -49.63 -21.42 98.95
N ALA A 185 -50.65 -22.15 99.41
CA ALA A 185 -52.02 -21.66 99.49
C ALA A 185 -52.15 -20.48 100.46
N ASP A 186 -51.55 -20.57 101.65
CA ASP A 186 -51.57 -19.50 102.65
C ASP A 186 -50.82 -18.24 102.14
N GLU A 187 -49.71 -18.41 101.42
CA GLU A 187 -48.93 -17.31 100.83
C GLU A 187 -49.67 -16.62 99.67
N LEU A 188 -50.39 -17.36 98.83
CA LEU A 188 -51.27 -16.80 97.79
C LEU A 188 -52.47 -16.05 98.39
N ILE A 189 -53.06 -16.55 99.48
CA ILE A 189 -54.15 -15.88 100.20
C ILE A 189 -53.65 -14.60 100.88
N ALA A 190 -52.40 -14.58 101.37
CA ALA A 190 -51.80 -13.41 102.01
C ALA A 190 -51.28 -12.34 101.01
N GLY A 191 -51.00 -12.73 99.76
CA GLY A 191 -50.54 -11.83 98.69
C GLY A 191 -51.66 -11.20 97.85
N LEU A 192 -52.91 -11.62 98.06
CA LEU A 192 -54.14 -11.01 97.54
C LEU A 192 -54.66 -9.93 98.49
#